data_AF-A0A1L7ANH5-F1
#
_entry.id   AF-A0A1L7ANH5-F1
#
_cell.length_a   1.000
_cell.length_b   1.000
_cell.length_c   1.000
_cell.angle_alpha   90.00
_cell.angle_beta   90.00
_cell.angle_gamma   90.00
#
_symmetry.space_group_name_H-M   'P 1'
#
loop_
_entity.id
_entity.type
_entity.pdbx_description
1 polymer ?
#
loop_
_entity_poly.entity_id
_entity_poly.type
_entity_poly.pdbx_seq_one_letter_code
_entity_poly.pdbx_strand_id
1 'polypeptide(L)' 'MIVKSPHVARNGYLEVMHLDGRPGWVDQRVLVPWVNDNAPGVRCVPAMMSNGRLGFDYIRPPR' A
#
# COMPACT_ATOMS: atom_id res chain seq x y z
N MET A 1 -0.83 5.42 -2.67
CA MET A 1 -0.81 4.36 -3.71
C MET A 1 -0.56 3.03 -3.04
N ILE A 2 -1.03 1.94 -3.62
CA ILE A 2 -0.89 0.57 -3.09
C ILE A 2 0.11 -0.16 -3.97
N VAL A 3 1.22 -0.66 -3.41
CA VAL A 3 2.18 -1.47 -4.16
C VAL A 3 1.65 -2.91 -4.27
N LYS A 4 1.66 -3.47 -5.48
CA LYS A 4 1.17 -4.83 -5.71
C LYS A 4 2.07 -5.85 -5.02
N SER A 5 1.48 -6.74 -4.23
CA SER A 5 2.16 -7.88 -3.61
C SER A 5 1.82 -9.18 -4.37
N PRO A 6 2.78 -10.09 -4.63
CA PRO A 6 4.22 -9.96 -4.32
C PRO A 6 4.90 -8.86 -5.14
N HIS A 7 5.95 -8.24 -4.58
CA HIS A 7 6.73 -7.21 -5.27
C HIS A 7 7.55 -7.84 -6.40
N VAL A 8 7.19 -7.53 -7.65
CA VAL A 8 7.93 -7.96 -8.84
C VAL A 8 8.40 -6.72 -9.59
N ALA A 9 9.70 -6.45 -9.55
CA ALA A 9 10.29 -5.31 -10.24
C ALA A 9 10.40 -5.57 -11.75
N ARG A 10 9.98 -4.61 -12.56
CA ARG A 10 10.24 -4.55 -14.01
C ARG A 10 11.08 -3.32 -14.30
N ASN A 11 12.34 -3.51 -14.70
CA ASN A 11 13.29 -2.43 -14.97
C ASN A 11 13.44 -1.42 -13.80
N GLY A 12 13.36 -1.91 -12.56
CA GLY A 12 13.45 -1.07 -11.36
C GLY A 12 12.16 -0.39 -10.93
N TYR A 13 11.03 -0.67 -11.60
CA TYR A 13 9.71 -0.15 -11.22
C TYR A 13 8.82 -1.25 -10.65
N LEU A 14 7.96 -0.91 -9.69
CA LEU A 14 6.92 -1.79 -9.15
C LEU A 14 5.53 -1.37 -9.64
N GLU A 15 4.67 -2.35 -9.88
CA GLU A 15 3.25 -2.13 -10.20
C GLU A 15 2.52 -1.55 -8.97
N VAL A 16 1.73 -0.51 -9.19
CA VAL A 16 0.89 0.11 -8.16
C VAL A 16 -0.56 0.25 -8.60
N MET A 17 -1.44 0.35 -7.61
CA MET A 17 -2.81 0.81 -7.76
C MET A 17 -2.96 2.19 -7.11
N HIS A 18 -3.40 3.18 -7.90
CA HIS A 18 -3.74 4.51 -7.39
C HIS A 18 -5.11 4.46 -6.69
N LEU A 19 -5.37 5.40 -5.78
CA LEU A 19 -6.64 5.42 -5.02
C LEU A 19 -7.86 5.79 -5.88
N ASP A 20 -7.63 6.26 -7.10
CA ASP A 20 -8.66 6.46 -8.13
C ASP A 20 -8.95 5.17 -8.94
N GLY A 21 -8.28 4.05 -8.62
CA GLY A 21 -8.46 2.77 -9.29
C GLY A 21 -7.62 2.59 -10.56
N ARG A 22 -6.77 3.55 -10.93
CA ARG A 22 -5.90 3.42 -12.10
C ARG A 22 -4.62 2.65 -11.76
N PRO A 23 -4.16 1.74 -12.64
CA PRO A 23 -2.85 1.11 -12.49
C PRO A 23 -1.73 2.10 -12.81
N GLY A 24 -0.55 1.87 -12.24
CA GLY A 24 0.64 2.67 -12.49
C GLY A 24 1.95 1.95 -12.16
N TRP A 25 3.04 2.70 -12.26
CA TRP A 25 4.39 2.25 -11.94
C TRP A 25 5.09 3.26 -11.03
N VAL A 26 5.89 2.78 -10.09
CA VAL A 26 6.71 3.61 -9.20
C VAL A 26 8.14 3.09 -9.18
N ASP A 27 9.13 4.00 -9.20
CA ASP A 27 10.54 3.61 -9.04
C ASP A 27 10.71 3.00 -7.64
N GLN A 28 11.26 1.78 -7.57
CA GLN A 28 11.41 1.08 -6.30
C GLN A 28 12.29 1.84 -5.30
N ARG A 29 13.19 2.71 -5.78
CA ARG A 29 14.14 3.46 -4.95
C ARG A 29 13.51 4.61 -4.19
N VAL A 30 12.32 5.05 -4.59
CA VAL A 30 11.59 6.12 -3.88
C VAL A 30 10.56 5.57 -2.89
N LEU A 31 10.41 4.24 -2.81
CA LEU A 31 9.50 3.61 -1.87
C LEU A 31 10.12 3.50 -0.49
N VAL A 32 9.36 3.97 0.50
CA VAL A 32 9.64 3.75 1.91
C VAL A 32 8.52 2.91 2.51
N PRO A 33 8.82 1.91 3.37
CA PRO A 33 7.80 1.25 4.15
C PRO A 33 7.00 2.27 4.96
N TRP A 34 5.67 2.14 4.95
CA TRP A 34 4.84 2.95 5.81
C TRP A 34 4.98 2.49 7.26
N VAL A 35 5.11 3.44 8.19
CA VAL A 35 5.25 3.21 9.64
C VAL A 35 4.31 4.17 10.38
N ASN A 36 3.73 3.71 11.49
CA ASN A 36 3.01 4.55 12.44
C ASN A 36 3.83 4.72 13.72
N ASP A 37 4.39 5.91 13.93
CA ASP A 37 5.28 6.18 15.08
C ASP A 37 4.57 6.03 16.43
N ASN A 38 3.27 6.30 16.49
CA ASN A 38 2.48 6.19 17.72
C ASN A 38 1.99 4.75 17.98
N ALA A 39 2.04 3.87 16.97
CA ALA A 39 1.62 2.49 17.08
C ALA A 39 2.39 1.59 16.10
N PRO A 40 3.67 1.26 16.39
CA PRO A 40 4.56 0.57 15.43
C PRO A 40 4.09 -0.80 14.97
N GLY A 41 3.21 -1.46 15.74
CA GLY A 41 2.61 -2.73 15.34
C GLY A 41 1.56 -2.60 14.25
N VAL A 42 0.91 -1.45 14.09
CA VAL A 42 -0.20 -1.27 13.14
C VAL A 42 0.32 -1.36 11.71
N ARG A 43 -0.40 -2.12 10.87
CA ARG A 43 -0.14 -2.19 9.44
C ARG A 43 -1.23 -1.49 8.65
N CYS A 44 -0.82 -0.79 7.59
CA CYS A 44 -1.71 -0.20 6.61
C CYS A 44 -2.05 -1.26 5.56
N VAL A 45 -3.31 -1.72 5.53
CA VAL A 45 -3.77 -2.81 4.68
C VAL A 45 -4.72 -2.24 3.62
N PRO A 46 -4.44 -2.40 2.32
CA PRO A 46 -5.35 -1.98 1.27
C PRO A 46 -6.74 -2.63 1.42
N ALA A 47 -7.81 -1.84 1.31
CA ALA A 47 -9.17 -2.32 1.47
C ALA A 47 -10.16 -1.57 0.56
N MET A 48 -11.30 -2.23 0.29
CA MET A 48 -12.48 -1.55 -0.26
C MET A 48 -13.27 -0.95 0.91
N MET A 49 -13.45 0.36 0.88
CA MET A 49 -14.16 1.08 1.94
C MET A 49 -15.68 0.95 1.74
N SER A 50 -16.45 1.24 2.79
CA SER A 50 -17.93 1.21 2.75
C SER A 50 -18.55 2.15 1.72
N ASN A 51 -17.82 3.19 1.30
CA ASN A 51 -18.22 4.12 0.24
C ASN A 51 -17.87 3.60 -1.19
N GLY A 52 -17.41 2.36 -1.31
CA GLY A 52 -17.06 1.75 -2.60
C GLY A 52 -15.74 2.24 -3.21
N ARG A 53 -14.93 3.03 -2.49
CA ARG A 53 -13.64 3.54 -2.96
C ARG A 53 -12.49 2.71 -2.38
N LEU A 54 -11.37 2.67 -3.11
CA LEU A 54 -10.13 2.12 -2.59
C LEU A 54 -9.62 2.99 -1.45
N GLY A 55 -9.15 2.34 -0.39
CA GLY A 55 -8.55 2.99 0.76
C GLY A 55 -7.63 2.05 1.51
N PHE A 56 -7.43 2.34 2.79
CA PHE A 56 -6.62 1.55 3.68
C PHE A 56 -7.36 1.34 4.99
N ASP A 57 -7.32 0.11 5.48
CA ASP A 57 -7.71 -0.25 6.83
C ASP A 57 -6.46 -0.41 7.71
N TYR A 58 -6.65 -0.34 9.02
CA TYR A 58 -5.60 -0.44 10.02
C TYR A 58 -5.83 -1.67 10.88
N ILE A 59 -5.18 -2.78 10.50
CA ILE A 59 -5.23 -3.97 11.33
C ILE A 59 -4.20 -3.81 12.44
N ARG A 60 -4.67 -3.75 13.68
CA ARG A 60 -3.82 -3.89 14.87
C ARG A 60 -3.43 -5.36 14.98
N PRO A 61 -2.14 -5.72 15.06
CA PRO A 61 -1.75 -7.10 15.33
C PRO A 61 -2.40 -7.57 16.63
N PRO A 62 -2.82 -8.85 16.74
CA PRO A 62 -3.17 -9.41 18.03
C PRO A 62 -2.00 -9.20 19.00
N ARG A 63 -2.31 -8.78 20.23
CA ARG A 63 -1.34 -8.59 21.31
C ARG A 63 -0.70 -9.91 21.73
#